data_AF-A0A942QIS4-F1
#
_entry.id   AF-A0A942QIS4-F1
#
_cell.length_a   1.000
_cell.length_b   1.000
_cell.length_c   1.000
_cell.angle_alpha   90.00
_cell.angle_beta   90.00
_cell.angle_gamma   90.00
#
_symmetry.space_group_name_H-M   'P 1'
#
loop_
_entity.id
_entity.type
_entity.pdbx_description
1 polymer ?
#
loop_
_entity_poly.entity_id
_entity_poly.type
_entity_poly.pdbx_seq_one_letter_code
_entity_poly.pdbx_strand_id
1 'polypeptide(L)'
;MLNINPGTVFLGYMLYKMGINISFKISVFMGNDNPYSVLWTLLMARLMAREDGTTPLAGFNLGNSVNNETIELSSYVRKALGLESNVRLEHHITEAYKSIVRQPYNRREELLTLAMSVPNVAAKHEGGDPEVEVTREHPSDILDYFRSKTEIESSGDMAKLTLNYLDKHAAVNKTAEALTEKGLSFIAARRLHRI
;
A
#
# COMPACT_ATOMS: atom_id res chain seq x y z
N MET A 1 -0.50 3.68 -13.62
CA MET A 1 -0.24 4.89 -12.81
C MET A 1 -1.26 4.92 -11.69
N LEU A 2 -0.84 4.90 -10.42
CA LEU A 2 -1.74 5.14 -9.29
C LEU A 2 -2.19 6.61 -9.33
N ASN A 3 -3.35 6.94 -8.76
CA ASN A 3 -3.81 8.32 -8.75
C ASN A 3 -2.94 9.14 -7.80
N ILE A 4 -2.15 10.06 -8.36
CA ILE A 4 -1.17 10.90 -7.64
C ILE A 4 -1.61 12.35 -7.49
N ASN A 5 -2.63 12.80 -8.24
CA ASN A 5 -3.08 14.19 -8.22
C ASN A 5 -4.59 14.29 -7.91
N PRO A 6 -5.02 15.37 -7.23
CA PRO A 6 -6.43 15.55 -6.85
C PRO A 6 -7.41 15.58 -8.03
N GLY A 7 -7.01 16.10 -9.19
CA GLY A 7 -7.87 16.20 -10.37
C GLY A 7 -8.29 14.83 -10.90
N THR A 8 -7.34 13.92 -11.07
CA THR A 8 -7.62 12.54 -11.50
C THR A 8 -8.44 11.77 -10.46
N VAL A 9 -8.16 11.97 -9.17
CA VAL A 9 -8.96 11.38 -8.07
C VAL A 9 -10.41 11.87 -8.13
N PHE A 10 -10.61 13.18 -8.29
CA PHE A 10 -11.94 13.77 -8.40
C PHE A 10 -12.72 13.26 -9.61
N LEU A 11 -12.06 13.17 -10.78
CA LEU A 11 -12.69 12.57 -11.97
C LEU A 11 -13.11 11.11 -11.72
N GLY A 12 -12.28 10.32 -11.03
CA GLY A 12 -12.65 8.96 -10.63
C GLY A 12 -13.92 8.93 -9.77
N TYR A 13 -14.07 9.86 -8.84
CA TYR A 13 -15.31 10.00 -8.06
C TYR A 13 -16.52 10.39 -8.92
N MET A 14 -16.36 11.36 -9.83
CA MET A 14 -17.44 11.80 -10.71
C MET A 14 -17.94 10.68 -11.64
N LEU A 15 -17.03 9.98 -12.32
CA LEU A 15 -17.37 8.88 -13.23
C LEU A 15 -18.18 7.81 -12.49
N TYR A 16 -17.76 7.46 -11.28
CA TYR A 16 -18.49 6.50 -10.45
C TYR A 16 -19.87 7.00 -10.07
N LYS A 17 -19.99 8.25 -9.60
CA LYS A 17 -21.27 8.86 -9.24
C LYS A 17 -22.26 8.94 -10.42
N MET A 18 -21.74 9.06 -11.65
CA MET A 18 -22.53 9.05 -12.89
C MET A 18 -22.96 7.65 -13.37
N GLY A 19 -22.63 6.59 -12.63
CA GLY A 19 -23.06 5.22 -12.97
C GLY A 19 -21.98 4.36 -13.64
N ILE A 20 -20.77 4.89 -13.90
CA ILE A 20 -19.69 4.12 -14.52
C ILE A 20 -18.97 3.31 -13.43
N ASN A 21 -18.99 1.98 -13.55
CA ASN A 21 -18.38 1.11 -12.55
C ASN A 21 -16.86 1.07 -12.72
N ILE A 22 -16.17 1.83 -11.87
CA ILE A 22 -14.72 1.88 -11.77
C ILE A 22 -14.26 1.71 -10.32
N SER A 23 -13.01 1.34 -10.15
CA SER A 23 -12.33 1.27 -8.85
C SER A 23 -10.92 1.80 -9.01
N PHE A 24 -10.44 2.56 -8.03
CA PHE A 24 -9.08 3.07 -8.02
C PHE A 24 -8.45 3.05 -6.63
N LYS A 25 -7.14 3.26 -6.61
CA LYS A 25 -6.35 3.47 -5.39
C LYS A 25 -5.53 4.74 -5.50
N ILE A 26 -5.27 5.36 -4.35
CA ILE A 26 -4.42 6.55 -4.25
C ILE A 26 -2.99 6.15 -3.86
N SER A 27 -2.03 6.77 -4.54
CA SER A 27 -0.60 6.54 -4.35
C SER A 27 -0.07 7.14 -3.04
N VAL A 28 1.05 6.61 -2.54
CA VAL A 28 1.79 7.21 -1.41
C VAL A 28 2.23 8.64 -1.72
N PHE A 29 2.53 8.91 -2.99
CA PHE A 29 2.93 10.24 -3.47
C PHE A 29 1.85 11.32 -3.35
N MET A 30 0.59 10.95 -3.09
CA MET A 30 -0.46 11.93 -2.80
C MET A 30 -0.34 12.53 -1.39
N GLY A 31 0.47 11.93 -0.51
CA GLY A 31 0.86 12.55 0.77
C GLY A 31 -0.20 12.47 1.87
N ASN A 32 -0.92 11.35 1.98
CA ASN A 32 -1.82 11.13 3.13
C ASN A 32 -0.98 10.71 4.35
N ASP A 33 -0.38 11.67 5.05
CA ASP A 33 0.64 11.46 6.08
C ASP A 33 0.20 11.83 7.51
N ASN A 34 -1.04 12.31 7.68
CA ASN A 34 -1.61 12.66 8.98
C ASN A 34 -3.14 12.48 9.00
N PRO A 35 -3.78 12.38 10.18
CA PRO A 35 -5.21 12.09 10.26
C PRO A 35 -6.12 13.13 9.59
N TYR A 36 -5.69 14.40 9.49
CA TYR A 36 -6.46 15.45 8.81
C TYR A 36 -6.41 15.31 7.28
N SER A 37 -5.25 14.95 6.73
CA SER A 37 -5.13 14.62 5.30
C SER A 37 -6.00 13.41 4.93
N VAL A 38 -6.03 12.41 5.80
CA VAL A 38 -6.89 11.23 5.66
C VAL A 38 -8.36 11.60 5.76
N LEU A 39 -8.74 12.43 6.72
CA LEU A 39 -10.10 12.96 6.83
C LEU A 39 -10.53 13.65 5.54
N TRP A 40 -9.69 14.52 4.97
CA TRP A 40 -10.00 15.18 3.70
C TRP A 40 -10.23 14.18 2.56
N THR A 41 -9.32 13.22 2.41
CA THR A 41 -9.41 12.18 1.37
C THR A 41 -10.68 11.33 1.51
N LEU A 42 -11.01 10.90 2.73
CA LEU A 42 -12.17 10.06 3.00
C LEU A 42 -13.49 10.83 2.97
N LEU A 43 -13.49 12.11 3.36
CA LEU A 43 -14.66 12.97 3.25
C LEU A 43 -15.09 13.11 1.79
N MET A 44 -14.14 13.31 0.88
CA MET A 44 -14.44 13.35 -0.56
C MET A 44 -14.99 12.02 -1.07
N ALA A 45 -14.42 10.90 -0.63
CA ALA A 45 -14.93 9.56 -0.96
C ALA A 45 -16.39 9.37 -0.51
N ARG A 46 -16.74 9.91 0.67
CA ARG A 46 -18.09 9.83 1.23
C ARG A 46 -19.08 10.78 0.55
N LEU A 47 -18.70 12.03 0.31
CA LEU A 47 -19.54 13.03 -0.38
C LEU A 47 -19.89 12.60 -1.82
N MET A 48 -18.97 11.88 -2.46
CA MET A 48 -19.13 11.38 -3.83
C MET A 48 -19.59 9.93 -3.91
N ALA A 49 -19.95 9.31 -2.78
CA ALA A 49 -20.53 8.00 -2.76
C ALA A 49 -21.88 7.96 -3.52
N ARG A 50 -22.25 6.78 -3.99
CA ARG A 50 -23.60 6.51 -4.53
C ARG A 50 -24.62 6.40 -3.40
N GLU A 51 -25.89 6.32 -3.77
CA GLU A 51 -27.02 6.18 -2.83
C GLU A 51 -26.92 4.92 -1.97
N ASP A 52 -26.34 3.84 -2.51
CA ASP A 52 -26.05 2.60 -1.79
C ASP A 52 -24.84 2.70 -0.82
N GLY A 53 -24.23 3.89 -0.72
CA GLY A 53 -23.09 4.17 0.14
C GLY A 53 -21.73 3.73 -0.42
N THR A 54 -21.69 3.13 -1.61
CA THR A 54 -20.44 2.65 -2.23
C THR A 54 -19.61 3.80 -2.81
N THR A 55 -18.29 3.59 -2.88
CA THR A 55 -17.31 4.55 -3.39
C THR A 55 -16.31 3.86 -4.31
N PRO A 56 -15.76 4.53 -5.35
CA PRO A 56 -14.75 3.94 -6.23
C PRO A 56 -13.36 3.87 -5.59
N LEU A 57 -13.15 4.52 -4.44
CA LEU A 57 -11.88 4.43 -3.72
C LEU A 57 -11.81 3.07 -3.00
N ALA A 58 -11.04 2.13 -3.55
CA ALA A 58 -10.85 0.81 -2.92
C ALA A 58 -9.81 0.81 -1.80
N GLY A 59 -8.93 1.81 -1.79
CA GLY A 59 -7.90 1.95 -0.77
C GLY A 59 -6.87 3.02 -1.14
N PHE A 60 -6.04 3.38 -0.19
CA PHE A 60 -4.99 4.36 -0.39
C PHE A 60 -3.78 4.06 0.47
N ASN A 61 -2.62 4.44 -0.05
CA ASN A 61 -1.38 4.34 0.68
C ASN A 61 -1.28 5.52 1.64
N LEU A 62 -0.99 5.22 2.89
CA LEU A 62 -0.55 6.21 3.86
C LEU A 62 0.91 6.57 3.58
N GLY A 63 1.29 7.81 3.93
CA GLY A 63 2.66 8.29 3.81
C GLY A 63 3.64 7.42 4.61
N ASN A 64 4.87 7.29 4.13
CA ASN A 64 5.89 6.48 4.82
C ASN A 64 6.31 7.05 6.18
N SER A 65 5.94 8.29 6.48
CA SER A 65 6.17 9.02 7.74
C SER A 65 5.11 8.80 8.82
N VAL A 66 3.97 8.17 8.51
CA VAL A 66 2.93 7.89 9.53
C VAL A 66 3.47 6.96 10.61
N ASN A 67 2.84 6.91 11.78
CA ASN A 67 3.06 5.93 12.85
C ASN A 67 1.75 5.20 13.21
N ASN A 68 1.80 4.27 14.17
CA ASN A 68 0.61 3.52 14.61
C ASN A 68 -0.54 4.43 15.06
N GLU A 69 -0.25 5.46 15.87
CA GLU A 69 -1.27 6.42 16.33
C GLU A 69 -1.99 7.10 15.16
N THR A 70 -1.22 7.53 14.14
CA THR A 70 -1.78 8.12 12.92
C THR A 70 -2.70 7.14 12.18
N ILE A 71 -2.32 5.86 12.11
CA ILE A 71 -3.10 4.82 11.45
C ILE A 71 -4.38 4.51 12.24
N GLU A 72 -4.31 4.45 13.57
CA GLU A 72 -5.46 4.24 14.45
C GLU A 72 -6.47 5.38 14.35
N LEU A 73 -6.01 6.64 14.40
CA LEU A 73 -6.85 7.82 14.20
C LEU A 73 -7.45 7.85 12.78
N SER A 74 -6.67 7.46 11.77
CA SER A 74 -7.15 7.33 10.39
C SER A 74 -8.24 6.27 10.26
N SER A 75 -8.11 5.15 10.98
CA SER A 75 -9.14 4.10 11.02
C SER A 75 -10.40 4.59 11.73
N TYR A 76 -10.27 5.33 12.83
CA TYR A 76 -11.39 5.97 13.50
C TYR A 76 -12.17 6.88 12.55
N VAL A 77 -11.48 7.75 11.81
CA VAL A 77 -12.09 8.63 10.80
C VAL A 77 -12.81 7.82 9.72
N ARG A 78 -12.16 6.79 9.17
CA ARG A 78 -12.75 5.90 8.17
C ARG A 78 -14.03 5.23 8.68
N LYS A 79 -14.02 4.76 9.92
CA LYS A 79 -15.18 4.15 10.57
C LYS A 79 -16.31 5.16 10.78
N ALA A 80 -15.99 6.36 11.25
CA ALA A 80 -16.97 7.43 11.45
C ALA A 80 -17.67 7.85 10.14
N LEU A 81 -16.98 7.72 9.01
CA LEU A 81 -17.55 7.99 7.68
C LEU A 81 -18.27 6.77 7.05
N GLY A 82 -18.32 5.63 7.73
CA GLY A 82 -18.96 4.41 7.22
C GLY A 82 -18.22 3.76 6.05
N LEU A 83 -16.89 3.92 5.99
CA LEU A 83 -16.06 3.45 4.88
C LEU A 83 -15.16 2.26 5.25
N GLU A 84 -15.31 1.69 6.45
CA GLU A 84 -14.45 0.63 7.00
C GLU A 84 -14.39 -0.61 6.09
N SER A 85 -15.54 -1.02 5.52
CA SER A 85 -15.64 -2.15 4.59
C SER A 85 -15.23 -1.83 3.15
N ASN A 86 -15.19 -0.55 2.78
CA ASN A 86 -15.04 -0.12 1.38
C ASN A 86 -13.62 0.33 1.06
N VAL A 87 -12.98 1.04 1.99
CA VAL A 87 -11.68 1.69 1.77
C VAL A 87 -10.62 1.05 2.65
N ARG A 88 -9.64 0.39 2.02
CA ARG A 88 -8.50 -0.18 2.73
C ARG A 88 -7.43 0.87 3.04
N LEU A 89 -6.91 0.85 4.26
CA LEU A 89 -5.68 1.57 4.60
C LEU A 89 -4.48 0.71 4.17
N GLU A 90 -3.60 1.22 3.31
CA GLU A 90 -2.42 0.49 2.84
C GLU A 90 -1.16 1.05 3.53
N HIS A 91 -0.46 0.18 4.26
CA HIS A 91 0.67 0.50 5.13
C HIS A 91 1.95 -0.17 4.63
N HIS A 92 2.98 0.62 4.30
CA HIS A 92 4.27 0.09 3.88
C HIS A 92 5.04 -0.50 5.07
N ILE A 93 5.43 -1.77 4.92
CA ILE A 93 6.17 -2.55 5.91
C ILE A 93 7.65 -2.51 5.58
N THR A 94 7.97 -2.82 4.33
CA THR A 94 9.29 -2.62 3.72
C THR A 94 9.12 -1.74 2.50
N GLU A 95 10.13 -0.93 2.22
CA GLU A 95 10.18 -0.03 1.08
C GLU A 95 11.42 -0.31 0.24
N ALA A 96 11.47 0.23 -0.97
CA ALA A 96 12.69 0.18 -1.77
C ALA A 96 13.88 0.72 -0.95
N TYR A 97 15.02 0.05 -1.05
CA TYR A 97 16.18 0.38 -0.22
C TYR A 97 16.70 1.81 -0.48
N LYS A 98 16.55 2.29 -1.72
CA LYS A 98 16.98 3.62 -2.16
C LYS A 98 15.81 4.55 -2.49
N SER A 99 16.10 5.85 -2.43
CA SER A 99 15.37 6.94 -3.08
C SER A 99 13.97 7.30 -2.55
N ILE A 100 13.37 6.56 -1.62
CA ILE A 100 12.04 6.90 -1.06
C ILE A 100 11.99 7.06 0.46
N VAL A 101 12.72 6.25 1.22
CA VAL A 101 12.74 6.27 2.70
C VAL A 101 14.17 6.23 3.23
N ARG A 102 14.36 6.63 4.49
CA ARG A 102 15.59 6.37 5.22
C ARG A 102 15.61 4.93 5.71
N GLN A 103 16.73 4.24 5.49
CA GLN A 103 16.96 2.87 5.95
C GLN A 103 17.65 2.85 7.33
N PRO A 104 17.48 1.79 8.14
CA PRO A 104 16.65 0.61 7.89
C PRO A 104 15.15 0.92 8.03
N TYR A 105 14.35 0.46 7.08
CA TYR A 105 12.89 0.62 7.07
C TYR A 105 12.21 -0.76 7.09
N ASN A 106 11.87 -1.23 8.29
CA ASN A 106 11.08 -2.45 8.48
C ASN A 106 10.07 -2.23 9.61
N ARG A 107 8.79 -2.16 9.25
CA ARG A 107 7.68 -1.80 10.15
C ARG A 107 6.79 -2.99 10.48
N ARG A 108 7.38 -4.20 10.46
CA ARG A 108 6.63 -5.44 10.71
C ARG A 108 6.04 -5.46 12.13
N GLU A 109 6.79 -5.08 13.15
CA GLU A 109 6.30 -5.00 14.53
C GLU A 109 5.15 -4.01 14.70
N GLU A 110 5.22 -2.88 13.99
CA GLU A 110 4.16 -1.88 13.96
C GLU A 110 2.86 -2.48 13.41
N LEU A 111 2.95 -3.22 12.29
CA LEU A 111 1.83 -3.95 11.72
C LEU A 111 1.29 -5.03 12.66
N LEU A 112 2.14 -5.82 13.31
CA LEU A 112 1.68 -6.85 14.25
C LEU A 112 0.83 -6.26 15.37
N THR A 113 1.19 -5.06 15.83
CA THR A 113 0.41 -4.31 16.83
C THR A 113 -0.92 -3.83 16.24
N LEU A 114 -0.89 -3.22 15.05
CA LEU A 114 -2.08 -2.64 14.40
C LEU A 114 -3.09 -3.69 13.96
N ALA A 115 -2.63 -4.84 13.46
CA ALA A 115 -3.50 -5.84 12.84
C ALA A 115 -4.53 -6.44 13.81
N MET A 116 -4.30 -6.30 15.12
CA MET A 116 -5.21 -6.77 16.17
C MET A 116 -6.40 -5.83 16.41
N SER A 117 -6.26 -4.53 16.14
CA SER A 117 -7.24 -3.49 16.48
C SER A 117 -7.77 -2.72 15.28
N VAL A 118 -7.03 -2.68 14.17
CA VAL A 118 -7.35 -1.91 12.98
C VAL A 118 -7.83 -2.84 11.86
N PRO A 119 -9.14 -2.91 11.59
CA PRO A 119 -9.67 -3.78 10.54
C PRO A 119 -9.30 -3.26 9.15
N ASN A 120 -9.35 -4.12 8.13
CA ASN A 120 -9.15 -3.76 6.72
C ASN A 120 -7.91 -2.87 6.48
N VAL A 121 -6.75 -3.36 6.93
CA VAL A 121 -5.41 -2.81 6.66
C VAL A 121 -4.68 -3.77 5.72
N ALA A 122 -3.93 -3.24 4.75
CA ALA A 122 -3.00 -4.02 3.95
C ALA A 122 -1.56 -3.73 4.35
N ALA A 123 -0.79 -4.80 4.51
CA ALA A 123 0.67 -4.75 4.50
C ALA A 123 1.18 -4.62 3.06
N LYS A 124 2.02 -3.64 2.82
CA LYS A 124 2.67 -3.39 1.52
C LYS A 124 4.18 -3.56 1.65
N HIS A 125 4.77 -4.14 0.61
CA HIS A 125 6.20 -4.35 0.51
C HIS A 125 6.62 -3.87 -0.86
N GLU A 126 7.55 -2.93 -0.92
CA GLU A 126 8.12 -2.41 -2.17
C GLU A 126 9.62 -2.77 -2.30
N GLY A 127 10.24 -3.30 -1.24
CA GLY A 127 11.60 -3.85 -1.22
C GLY A 127 11.72 -5.06 -0.28
N GLY A 128 12.90 -5.68 -0.26
CA GLY A 128 13.24 -6.76 0.67
C GLY A 128 13.46 -6.28 2.10
N ASP A 129 13.84 -7.21 2.98
CA ASP A 129 14.24 -6.84 4.34
C ASP A 129 15.59 -6.08 4.31
N PRO A 130 15.77 -4.99 5.09
CA PRO A 130 16.95 -4.13 5.01
C PRO A 130 18.29 -4.86 5.20
N GLU A 131 18.33 -5.89 6.06
CA GLU A 131 19.52 -6.70 6.31
C GLU A 131 19.94 -7.57 5.11
N VAL A 132 19.00 -7.87 4.21
CA VAL A 132 19.27 -8.56 2.96
C VAL A 132 19.69 -7.55 1.89
N GLU A 133 18.90 -6.48 1.74
CA GLU A 133 19.09 -5.45 0.71
C GLU A 133 20.47 -4.78 0.82
N VAL A 134 20.97 -4.49 2.02
CA VAL A 134 22.29 -3.87 2.23
C VAL A 134 23.45 -4.69 1.67
N THR A 135 23.26 -6.00 1.49
CA THR A 135 24.28 -6.91 0.95
C THR A 135 24.24 -7.03 -0.57
N ARG A 136 23.20 -6.48 -1.22
CA ARG A 136 23.02 -6.57 -2.67
C ARG A 136 23.96 -5.63 -3.40
N GLU A 137 24.56 -6.12 -4.47
CA GLU A 137 25.30 -5.27 -5.42
C GLU A 137 24.38 -4.19 -6.00
N HIS A 138 23.14 -4.57 -6.33
CA HIS A 138 22.07 -3.67 -6.77
C HIS A 138 20.90 -3.80 -5.80
N PRO A 139 20.86 -3.01 -4.71
CA PRO A 139 19.72 -2.99 -3.81
C PRO A 139 18.53 -2.31 -4.50
N SER A 140 17.31 -2.63 -4.07
CA SER A 140 16.10 -2.10 -4.69
C SER A 140 16.07 -0.56 -4.66
N ASP A 141 15.62 0.03 -5.77
CA ASP A 141 15.41 1.47 -5.91
C ASP A 141 14.01 1.72 -6.50
N ILE A 142 13.23 2.61 -5.89
CA ILE A 142 11.91 2.95 -6.43
C ILE A 142 12.01 3.55 -7.83
N LEU A 143 13.16 4.14 -8.18
CA LEU A 143 13.41 4.73 -9.49
C LEU A 143 13.51 3.68 -10.60
N ASP A 144 13.79 2.41 -10.28
CA ASP A 144 13.81 1.32 -11.26
C ASP A 144 12.43 1.10 -11.91
N TYR A 145 11.32 1.48 -11.25
CA TYR A 145 9.98 1.38 -11.82
C TYR A 145 9.72 2.33 -13.00
N PHE A 146 10.57 3.37 -13.16
CA PHE A 146 10.47 4.33 -14.26
C PHE A 146 11.40 4.01 -15.43
N ARG A 147 12.24 2.99 -15.28
CA ARG A 147 13.13 2.53 -16.34
C ARG A 147 12.34 1.80 -17.42
N SER A 148 12.76 1.99 -18.67
CA SER A 148 12.16 1.28 -19.78
C SER A 148 12.67 -0.16 -19.82
N LYS A 149 11.84 -1.10 -20.24
CA LYS A 149 12.23 -2.50 -20.39
C LYS A 149 13.48 -2.66 -21.28
N THR A 150 13.50 -1.98 -22.44
CA THR A 150 14.62 -2.03 -23.38
C THR A 150 15.93 -1.59 -22.75
N GLU A 151 15.88 -0.54 -21.92
CA GLU A 151 17.07 -0.04 -21.21
C GLU A 151 17.58 -1.06 -20.18
N ILE A 152 16.69 -1.63 -19.36
CA ILE A 152 17.02 -2.69 -18.38
C ILE A 152 17.64 -3.91 -19.06
N GLU A 153 17.10 -4.34 -20.21
CA GLU A 153 17.63 -5.47 -20.96
C GLU A 153 19.01 -5.15 -21.54
N SER A 154 19.20 -3.93 -22.06
CA SER A 154 20.48 -3.50 -22.65
C SER A 154 21.59 -3.28 -21.62
N SER A 155 21.26 -2.89 -20.38
CA SER A 155 22.22 -2.72 -19.29
C SER A 155 22.59 -4.04 -18.61
N GLY A 156 21.82 -5.11 -18.87
CA GLY A 156 21.99 -6.41 -18.23
C GLY A 156 21.42 -6.49 -16.81
N ASP A 157 20.61 -5.53 -16.37
CA ASP A 157 20.14 -5.44 -14.98
C ASP A 157 18.93 -6.33 -14.68
N MET A 158 18.34 -7.01 -15.68
CA MET A 158 17.15 -7.84 -15.49
C MET A 158 17.32 -8.89 -14.37
N ALA A 159 18.50 -9.51 -14.26
CA ALA A 159 18.78 -10.49 -13.20
C ALA A 159 18.80 -9.84 -11.81
N LYS A 160 19.32 -8.61 -11.69
CA LYS A 160 19.36 -7.84 -10.44
C LYS A 160 17.96 -7.44 -9.99
N LEU A 161 17.14 -6.91 -10.91
CA LEU A 161 15.75 -6.55 -10.60
C LEU A 161 14.89 -7.78 -10.25
N THR A 162 15.16 -8.92 -10.89
CA THR A 162 14.53 -10.19 -10.53
C THR A 162 14.90 -10.60 -9.11
N LEU A 163 16.16 -10.44 -8.70
CA LEU A 163 16.59 -10.71 -7.33
C LEU A 163 15.91 -9.78 -6.33
N ASN A 164 15.82 -8.47 -6.61
CA ASN A 164 15.10 -7.53 -5.73
C ASN A 164 13.62 -7.91 -5.59
N TYR A 165 12.97 -8.35 -6.68
CA TYR A 165 11.60 -8.85 -6.64
C TYR A 165 11.47 -10.09 -5.73
N LEU A 166 12.41 -11.03 -5.82
CA LEU A 166 12.41 -12.22 -4.95
C LEU A 166 12.64 -11.87 -3.48
N ASP A 167 13.52 -10.91 -3.18
CA ASP A 167 13.77 -10.44 -1.82
C ASP A 167 12.53 -9.76 -1.22
N LYS A 168 11.83 -8.95 -2.02
CA LYS A 168 10.53 -8.39 -1.66
C LYS A 168 9.50 -9.47 -1.34
N HIS A 169 9.44 -10.53 -2.16
CA HIS A 169 8.57 -11.68 -1.89
C HIS A 169 8.95 -12.42 -0.61
N ALA A 170 10.24 -12.57 -0.30
CA ALA A 170 10.69 -13.13 0.95
C ALA A 170 10.24 -12.27 2.16
N ALA A 171 10.32 -10.95 2.05
CA ALA A 171 9.83 -10.02 3.08
C ALA A 171 8.31 -10.12 3.31
N VAL A 172 7.53 -10.30 2.23
CA VAL A 172 6.09 -10.58 2.30
C VAL A 172 5.83 -11.88 3.08
N ASN A 173 6.55 -12.96 2.76
CA ASN A 173 6.38 -14.25 3.42
C ASN A 173 6.71 -14.19 4.91
N LYS A 174 7.83 -13.54 5.29
CA LYS A 174 8.17 -13.31 6.70
C LYS A 174 7.11 -12.50 7.44
N THR A 175 6.51 -11.50 6.80
CA THR A 175 5.37 -10.78 7.41
C THR A 175 4.15 -11.68 7.60
N ALA A 176 3.84 -12.54 6.62
CA ALA A 176 2.73 -13.49 6.76
C ALA A 176 2.98 -14.51 7.87
N GLU A 177 4.20 -15.04 7.98
CA GLU A 177 4.63 -15.92 9.07
C GLU A 177 4.46 -15.25 10.43
N ALA A 178 5.00 -14.04 10.62
CA ALA A 178 4.88 -13.31 11.88
C ALA A 178 3.42 -13.01 12.28
N LEU A 179 2.56 -12.67 11.31
CA LEU A 179 1.13 -12.50 11.55
C LEU A 179 0.47 -13.84 11.96
N THR A 180 0.88 -14.96 11.34
CA THR A 180 0.39 -16.31 11.68
C THR A 180 0.76 -16.68 13.12
N GLU A 181 2.01 -16.46 13.52
CA GLU A 181 2.52 -16.73 14.86
C GLU A 181 1.79 -15.92 15.94
N LYS A 182 1.29 -14.73 15.58
CA LYS A 182 0.42 -13.90 16.44
C LYS A 182 -1.05 -14.34 16.47
N GLY A 183 -1.40 -15.43 15.79
CA GLY A 183 -2.74 -16.01 15.80
C GLY A 183 -3.71 -15.37 14.80
N LEU A 184 -3.23 -14.54 13.87
CA LEU A 184 -4.06 -14.04 12.76
C LEU A 184 -4.18 -15.13 11.69
N SER A 185 -5.40 -15.35 11.19
CA SER A 185 -5.69 -16.36 10.18
C SER A 185 -5.75 -15.74 8.78
N PHE A 186 -5.51 -16.56 7.75
CA PHE A 186 -5.48 -16.10 6.35
C PHE A 186 -6.53 -16.81 5.52
N ILE A 187 -7.11 -16.07 4.59
CA ILE A 187 -7.86 -16.65 3.48
C ILE A 187 -6.90 -16.72 2.30
N ALA A 188 -6.46 -17.92 1.95
CA ALA A 188 -5.62 -18.11 0.77
C ALA A 188 -6.37 -17.68 -0.50
N ALA A 189 -5.63 -17.14 -1.47
CA ALA A 189 -6.17 -16.79 -2.78
C ALA A 189 -6.61 -18.06 -3.53
N ARG A 190 -7.87 -18.48 -3.33
CA ARG A 190 -8.42 -19.77 -3.79
C ARG A 190 -8.35 -20.01 -5.30
N ARG A 191 -8.06 -18.98 -6.10
CA ARG A 191 -7.96 -19.04 -7.56
C ARG A 191 -6.54 -18.86 -8.09
N LEU A 192 -5.56 -18.59 -7.23
CA LEU A 192 -4.18 -18.27 -7.64
C LEU A 192 -3.32 -19.52 -7.85
N HIS A 193 -3.54 -20.56 -7.04
CA HIS A 193 -2.85 -21.83 -7.15
C HIS A 193 -3.83 -22.89 -7.65
N ARG A 194 -3.48 -23.59 -8.73
CA ARG A 194 -4.19 -24.83 -9.10
C ARG A 194 -3.86 -25.86 -8.02
N ILE A 195 -4.90 -26.46 -7.44
CA ILE A 195 -4.78 -27.62 -6.55
C ILE A 195 -4.38 -28.83 -7.39
#